data_AF-A0A6I9HIL9-F1
#
_entry.id   AF-A0A6I9HIL9-F1
#
_cell.length_a   1.000
_cell.length_b   1.000
_cell.length_c   1.000
_cell.angle_alpha   90.00
_cell.angle_beta   90.00
_cell.angle_gamma   90.00
#
_symmetry.space_group_name_H-M   'P 1'
#
loop_
_entity.id
_entity.type
_entity.pdbx_description
1 polymer ?
#
loop_
_entity_poly.entity_id
_entity_poly.type
_entity_poly.pdbx_seq_one_letter_code
_entity_poly.pdbx_strand_id
1 'polypeptide(L)'
;MKFREIPTAALVLGVNVTDHDLTFRGLSDVLQDNITPYVALLEAKDCPGIKNLMQKLMGQLMKCDIDVDSLEDEDCVQVSQNKIRCSMPSLISWYDSVTKKTDSETPSKKRNSSSRHWQSPPVVVIFKDMESFTTKVLQDFIVISSQHIHELPLVLIFGIATSPMIIHRLLPHPVSSLLCIELFQSLSCKEHLSTIIDKLLLTSQFPFKLGEKVLQVLINIFLYHDFSVQNFIKGFQLCIVEHFYSQPLSVLCCHLVDIKKRVYSLSHDQCENIRRLPSFRRYVEKQDSGKQIELLTNDSFLKEETEKLLEDLHVYHENYVQILRCLHVFTSSLPKYPLGKQIRELHCACLENRVWETEEYESSLQLARMLNKTDLVTMLQQCVEILMSSSGKEFDRAVEKLKEFLTQFQNLEEASQERGVSVSPQKELQKKTDLYHLQKTLLELKESRRSKKLTKFEMLRFEVVDYIDSLVRRYLVPADERTLHEIMYFNAAAVLRGHLNAAPRTALHTALNSPHWYLKNQALRYDGGGISNKAPDICIVYKLHLECGRLINLVDWLEAFSTVVMAAEEPNADEASSDQVDDVIHARFIRAVSELELLGFIKPSKQKTDHVARLTWGGC
;
A
#
# COMPACT_ATOMS: atom_id res chain seq x y z
N MET A 1 19.13 21.71 -44.21
CA MET A 1 19.07 21.84 -42.75
C MET A 1 18.77 20.46 -42.20
N LYS A 2 19.80 19.72 -41.76
CA LYS A 2 19.60 18.35 -41.27
C LYS A 2 19.11 18.41 -39.82
N PHE A 3 18.13 17.56 -39.51
CA PHE A 3 17.40 17.46 -38.26
C PHE A 3 18.36 17.42 -37.05
N ARG A 4 18.28 18.43 -36.18
CA ARG A 4 19.01 18.51 -34.90
C ARG A 4 18.11 18.07 -33.74
N GLU A 5 17.29 17.07 -34.00
CA GLU A 5 16.30 16.57 -33.05
C GLU A 5 16.92 15.44 -32.23
N ILE A 6 16.84 15.56 -30.90
CA ILE A 6 17.30 14.54 -29.97
C ILE A 6 16.13 13.57 -29.72
N PRO A 7 16.27 12.27 -30.02
CA PRO A 7 15.26 11.28 -29.66
C PRO A 7 15.12 11.22 -28.14
N THR A 8 13.90 11.43 -27.67
CA THR A 8 13.61 11.58 -26.25
C THR A 8 12.41 10.72 -25.86
N ALA A 9 12.58 9.84 -24.89
CA ALA A 9 11.50 9.06 -24.30
C ALA A 9 11.03 9.72 -23.00
N ALA A 10 9.78 10.13 -22.92
CA ALA A 10 9.18 10.66 -21.71
C ALA A 10 8.37 9.55 -21.01
N LEU A 11 8.90 9.05 -19.90
CA LEU A 11 8.34 7.97 -19.10
C LEU A 11 7.53 8.54 -17.93
N VAL A 12 6.21 8.36 -17.99
CA VAL A 12 5.29 8.75 -16.93
C VAL A 12 5.22 7.62 -15.91
N LEU A 13 5.85 7.82 -14.76
CA LEU A 13 6.01 6.81 -13.73
C LEU A 13 5.05 6.97 -12.54
N GLY A 14 4.53 8.17 -12.31
CA GLY A 14 3.65 8.48 -11.17
C GLY A 14 4.38 9.08 -9.97
N VAL A 15 3.63 9.32 -8.88
CA VAL A 15 4.07 10.11 -7.72
C VAL A 15 5.05 9.35 -6.79
N ASN A 16 5.23 8.05 -6.98
CA ASN A 16 6.05 7.17 -6.14
C ASN A 16 7.56 7.26 -6.44
N VAL A 17 8.18 8.39 -6.11
CA VAL A 17 9.61 8.67 -6.39
C VAL A 17 10.56 7.58 -5.86
N THR A 18 10.25 6.96 -4.72
CA THR A 18 11.12 5.92 -4.11
C THR A 18 11.21 4.64 -4.95
N ASP A 19 10.14 4.29 -5.66
CA ASP A 19 10.09 3.04 -6.42
C ASP A 19 10.79 3.19 -7.78
N HIS A 20 10.90 4.42 -8.28
CA HIS A 20 11.52 4.74 -9.57
C HIS A 20 12.99 4.33 -9.64
N ASP A 21 13.69 4.33 -8.50
CA ASP A 21 15.08 3.90 -8.46
C ASP A 21 15.28 2.44 -8.84
N LEU A 22 14.32 1.56 -8.51
CA LEU A 22 14.37 0.15 -8.89
C LEU A 22 13.99 -0.04 -10.36
N THR A 23 12.99 0.71 -10.85
CA THR A 23 12.57 0.62 -12.25
C THR A 23 13.65 1.16 -13.18
N PHE A 24 14.32 2.25 -12.83
CA PHE A 24 15.44 2.80 -13.61
C PHE A 24 16.69 1.94 -13.55
N ARG A 25 16.96 1.26 -12.42
CA ARG A 25 18.04 0.26 -12.35
C ARG A 25 17.74 -0.93 -13.27
N GLY A 26 16.55 -1.53 -13.16
CA GLY A 26 16.14 -2.60 -14.06
C GLY A 26 16.13 -2.18 -15.54
N LEU A 27 15.73 -0.94 -15.84
CA LEU A 27 15.81 -0.37 -17.19
C LEU A 27 17.26 -0.24 -17.65
N SER A 28 18.15 0.26 -16.79
CA SER A 28 19.58 0.37 -17.09
C SER A 28 20.19 -0.98 -17.42
N ASP A 29 19.91 -2.01 -16.61
CA ASP A 29 20.44 -3.37 -16.83
C ASP A 29 19.95 -3.94 -18.17
N VAL A 30 18.65 -3.81 -18.46
CA VAL A 30 18.05 -4.26 -19.73
C VAL A 30 18.62 -3.49 -20.93
N LEU A 31 18.92 -2.20 -20.79
CA LEU A 31 19.51 -1.39 -21.85
C LEU A 31 20.99 -1.73 -22.07
N GLN A 32 21.74 -2.00 -21.00
CA GLN A 32 23.13 -2.44 -21.05
C GLN A 32 23.29 -3.79 -21.73
N ASP A 33 22.36 -4.72 -21.47
CA ASP A 33 22.38 -6.06 -22.05
C ASP A 33 21.97 -6.10 -23.52
N ASN A 34 20.99 -5.28 -23.93
CA ASN A 34 20.35 -5.41 -25.25
C ASN A 34 20.80 -4.38 -26.29
N ILE A 35 21.12 -3.14 -25.89
CA ILE A 35 21.29 -2.03 -26.83
C ILE A 35 22.68 -1.39 -26.71
N THR A 36 23.06 -0.91 -25.52
CA THR A 36 24.28 -0.10 -25.37
C THR A 36 24.90 -0.19 -23.99
N PRO A 37 26.23 -0.37 -23.89
CA PRO A 37 26.94 -0.36 -22.62
C PRO A 37 27.07 1.04 -21.99
N TYR A 38 26.65 2.10 -22.69
CA TYR A 38 26.80 3.50 -22.28
C TYR A 38 25.47 4.07 -21.80
N VAL A 39 25.15 3.81 -20.53
CA VAL A 39 23.96 4.36 -19.85
C VAL A 39 24.41 5.23 -18.67
N ALA A 40 23.91 6.46 -18.61
CA ALA A 40 24.15 7.39 -17.49
C ALA A 40 22.84 7.71 -16.78
N LEU A 41 22.84 7.68 -15.45
CA LEU A 41 21.70 7.98 -14.57
C LEU A 41 21.96 9.28 -13.83
N LEU A 42 21.21 10.32 -14.16
CA LEU A 42 21.36 11.66 -13.58
C LEU A 42 20.25 11.96 -12.57
N GLU A 43 20.67 12.37 -11.38
CA GLU A 43 19.80 12.87 -10.31
C GLU A 43 19.86 14.39 -10.21
N ALA A 44 18.75 15.01 -9.81
CA ALA A 44 18.67 16.46 -9.67
C ALA A 44 19.51 17.01 -8.51
N LYS A 45 19.57 16.28 -7.39
CA LYS A 45 20.37 16.64 -6.19
C LYS A 45 21.84 16.87 -6.51
N ASP A 46 22.31 16.12 -7.49
CA ASP A 46 23.67 16.01 -7.91
C ASP A 46 24.10 17.04 -8.96
N CYS A 47 23.11 17.70 -9.58
CA CYS A 47 23.29 18.56 -10.74
C CYS A 47 22.76 19.99 -10.49
N PRO A 48 23.31 20.77 -9.53
CA PRO A 48 22.89 22.15 -9.32
C PRO A 48 23.35 23.08 -10.48
N GLY A 49 24.35 22.67 -11.26
CA GLY A 49 24.88 23.43 -12.38
C GLY A 49 25.36 22.53 -13.52
N ILE A 50 25.47 23.09 -14.72
CA ILE A 50 25.82 22.33 -15.94
C ILE A 50 27.19 21.66 -15.87
N LYS A 51 28.14 22.29 -15.17
CA LYS A 51 29.48 21.72 -14.96
C LYS A 51 29.40 20.40 -14.19
N ASN A 52 28.59 20.34 -13.15
CA ASN A 52 28.44 19.15 -12.31
C ASN A 52 27.73 18.04 -13.08
N LEU A 53 26.72 18.40 -13.88
CA LEU A 53 26.03 17.47 -14.77
C LEU A 53 27.00 16.84 -15.78
N MET A 54 27.82 17.66 -16.46
CA MET A 54 28.86 17.16 -17.37
C MET A 54 29.88 16.27 -16.68
N GLN A 55 30.30 16.64 -15.46
CA GLN A 55 31.26 15.86 -14.68
C GLN A 55 30.72 14.49 -14.31
N LYS A 56 29.47 14.41 -13.83
CA LYS A 56 28.85 13.13 -13.47
C LYS A 56 28.54 12.27 -14.68
N LEU A 57 28.04 12.88 -15.76
CA LEU A 57 27.80 12.16 -17.02
C LEU A 57 29.09 11.55 -17.56
N MET A 58 30.20 12.29 -17.56
CA MET A 58 31.51 11.74 -17.93
C MET A 58 32.00 10.66 -16.94
N GLY A 59 31.83 10.87 -15.64
CA GLY A 59 32.21 9.90 -14.62
C GLY A 59 31.52 8.54 -14.81
N GLN A 60 30.20 8.56 -14.99
CA GLN A 60 29.40 7.35 -15.21
C GLN A 60 29.71 6.67 -16.55
N LEU A 61 29.90 7.43 -17.63
CA LEU A 61 30.22 6.85 -18.95
C LEU A 61 31.63 6.27 -19.01
N MET A 62 32.59 6.87 -18.30
CA MET A 62 33.96 6.36 -18.20
C MET A 62 34.11 5.22 -17.17
N LYS A 63 33.03 4.77 -16.52
CA LYS A 63 33.04 3.81 -15.40
C LYS A 63 34.02 4.20 -14.29
N CYS A 64 34.09 5.49 -13.97
CA CYS A 64 34.60 5.93 -12.68
C CYS A 64 33.39 6.06 -11.77
N ASP A 65 33.04 4.98 -11.07
CA ASP A 65 32.06 5.03 -10.00
C ASP A 65 32.54 6.05 -8.97
N ILE A 66 31.89 7.22 -8.93
CA ILE A 66 31.92 8.09 -7.77
C ILE A 66 30.82 7.55 -6.86
N ASP A 67 31.12 6.49 -6.13
CA ASP A 67 30.35 6.15 -4.94
C ASP A 67 30.58 7.27 -3.91
N VAL A 68 29.54 8.05 -3.66
CA VAL A 68 29.55 9.14 -2.68
C VAL A 68 29.34 8.61 -1.25
N ASP A 69 29.22 7.29 -1.05
CA ASP A 69 28.84 6.68 0.25
C ASP A 69 29.94 5.85 0.94
N SER A 70 31.22 6.23 0.81
CA SER A 70 32.28 5.75 1.72
C SER A 70 32.85 6.91 2.55
N LEU A 71 32.06 7.34 3.53
CA LEU A 71 32.60 8.04 4.69
C LEU A 71 33.03 6.97 5.70
N GLU A 72 34.30 7.05 6.11
CA GLU A 72 35.00 6.20 7.09
C GLU A 72 35.57 4.89 6.52
N ASP A 73 36.70 5.00 5.82
CA ASP A 73 37.89 4.17 6.08
C ASP A 73 39.11 4.81 5.40
N GLU A 74 40.02 5.34 6.23
CA GLU A 74 41.35 5.75 5.81
C GLU A 74 42.15 4.50 5.42
N ASP A 75 42.28 4.26 4.11
CA ASP A 75 43.45 3.69 3.43
C ASP A 75 43.04 3.05 2.09
N CYS A 76 42.68 3.89 1.12
CA CYS A 76 42.64 3.48 -0.27
C CYS A 76 43.13 4.63 -1.15
N VAL A 77 44.03 4.32 -2.08
CA VAL A 77 44.86 5.24 -2.86
C VAL A 77 44.04 6.35 -3.50
N GLN A 78 44.28 7.59 -3.06
CA GLN A 78 43.73 8.82 -3.66
C GLN A 78 44.09 8.90 -5.15
N VAL A 79 43.18 8.49 -6.05
CA VAL A 79 43.19 8.98 -7.42
C VAL A 79 42.61 10.40 -7.36
N SER A 80 43.53 11.35 -7.25
CA SER A 80 43.31 12.78 -7.16
C SER A 80 42.20 13.29 -8.10
N GLN A 81 41.32 14.08 -7.51
CA GLN A 81 40.37 15.01 -8.14
C GLN A 81 41.06 16.07 -9.00
N ASN A 82 41.85 15.67 -10.01
CA ASN A 82 42.19 16.61 -11.06
C ASN A 82 40.92 16.83 -11.86
N LYS A 83 40.36 18.03 -11.70
CA LYS A 83 39.29 18.62 -12.52
C LYS A 83 39.62 18.40 -14.00
N ILE A 84 39.29 17.24 -14.54
CA ILE A 84 39.17 17.03 -15.98
C ILE A 84 38.22 18.15 -16.41
N ARG A 85 38.67 18.96 -17.35
CA ARG A 85 37.81 19.98 -17.95
C ARG A 85 36.73 19.20 -18.72
N CYS A 86 35.66 18.86 -18.03
CA CYS A 86 34.52 18.14 -18.57
C CYS A 86 33.80 19.07 -19.54
N SER A 87 34.25 19.05 -20.78
CA SER A 87 33.68 19.76 -21.91
C SER A 87 33.14 18.73 -22.89
N MET A 88 32.08 19.07 -23.62
CA MET A 88 31.52 18.20 -24.67
C MET A 88 32.59 17.69 -25.65
N PRO A 89 33.58 18.50 -26.10
CA PRO A 89 34.67 18.01 -26.96
C PRO A 89 35.50 16.89 -26.34
N SER A 90 35.70 16.90 -25.01
CA SER A 90 36.42 15.83 -24.32
C SER A 90 35.62 14.53 -24.33
N LEU A 91 34.30 14.62 -24.15
CA LEU A 91 33.39 13.48 -24.24
C LEU A 91 33.30 12.92 -25.67
N ILE A 92 33.26 13.78 -26.68
CA ILE A 92 33.33 13.41 -28.10
C ILE A 92 34.64 12.67 -28.38
N SER A 93 35.78 13.23 -27.97
CA SER A 93 37.09 12.60 -28.19
C SER A 93 37.22 11.23 -27.51
N TRP A 94 36.61 11.08 -26.33
CA TRP A 94 36.54 9.80 -25.64
C TRP A 94 35.64 8.81 -26.39
N TYR A 95 34.45 9.22 -26.80
CA TYR A 95 33.53 8.37 -27.55
C TYR A 95 34.13 7.90 -28.89
N ASP A 96 34.81 8.80 -29.60
CA ASP A 96 35.58 8.47 -30.80
C ASP A 96 36.69 7.45 -30.52
N SER A 97 37.38 7.58 -29.37
CA SER A 97 38.44 6.65 -28.99
C SER A 97 37.92 5.26 -28.65
N VAL A 98 36.69 5.17 -28.14
CA VAL A 98 36.06 3.94 -27.69
C VAL A 98 35.37 3.21 -28.84
N THR A 99 34.67 3.94 -29.71
CA THR A 99 34.06 3.39 -30.93
C THR A 99 35.11 2.87 -31.92
N LYS A 100 36.25 3.56 -32.06
CA LYS A 100 37.39 3.09 -32.87
C LYS A 100 38.06 1.83 -32.31
N LYS A 101 38.04 1.61 -30.99
CA LYS A 101 38.60 0.39 -30.36
C LYS A 101 37.74 -0.84 -30.66
N THR A 102 36.41 -0.71 -30.64
CA THR A 102 35.48 -1.81 -30.95
C THR A 102 35.53 -2.27 -32.40
N ASP A 103 35.93 -1.41 -33.35
CA ASP A 103 36.14 -1.81 -34.76
C ASP A 103 37.48 -2.54 -35.00
N SER A 104 38.41 -2.48 -34.04
CA SER A 104 39.78 -3.02 -34.20
C SER A 104 39.99 -4.44 -33.64
N GLU A 105 39.04 -5.00 -32.87
CA GLU A 105 39.12 -6.36 -32.34
C GLU A 105 38.39 -7.39 -33.22
N THR A 106 39.07 -7.87 -34.27
CA THR A 106 38.84 -9.08 -35.08
C THR A 106 37.51 -9.24 -35.86
N PRO A 107 37.55 -9.45 -37.20
CA PRO A 107 36.39 -9.88 -37.98
C PRO A 107 36.32 -11.41 -38.00
N SER A 108 35.81 -12.06 -36.96
CA SER A 108 35.53 -13.51 -37.07
C SER A 108 34.30 -14.00 -36.29
N LYS A 109 33.41 -14.65 -37.07
CA LYS A 109 32.18 -15.38 -36.71
C LYS A 109 30.95 -14.54 -36.32
N LYS A 110 30.12 -14.29 -37.35
CA LYS A 110 28.70 -13.95 -37.28
C LYS A 110 27.99 -14.72 -36.16
N ARG A 111 27.69 -14.03 -35.05
CA ARG A 111 26.53 -14.34 -34.22
C ARG A 111 25.37 -13.50 -34.75
N ASN A 112 24.36 -14.20 -35.27
CA ASN A 112 23.10 -13.59 -35.69
C ASN A 112 22.35 -13.11 -34.44
N SER A 113 22.52 -11.84 -34.08
CA SER A 113 21.52 -11.10 -33.32
C SER A 113 21.06 -9.92 -34.17
N SER A 114 19.74 -9.82 -34.25
CA SER A 114 18.96 -8.94 -35.12
C SER A 114 18.95 -7.50 -34.62
N SER A 115 19.60 -6.61 -35.37
CA SER A 115 19.14 -5.27 -35.81
C SER A 115 20.31 -4.26 -35.88
N ARG A 116 21.01 -4.28 -37.02
CA ARG A 116 22.01 -3.26 -37.39
C ARG A 116 21.31 -1.95 -37.79
N HIS A 117 20.80 -1.18 -36.83
CA HIS A 117 20.29 0.17 -37.13
C HIS A 117 21.27 1.30 -36.77
N TRP A 118 22.21 1.06 -35.85
CA TRP A 118 23.16 2.08 -35.40
C TRP A 118 24.60 1.64 -35.71
N GLN A 119 25.32 2.42 -36.52
CA GLN A 119 26.75 2.21 -36.82
C GLN A 119 27.65 2.50 -35.61
N SER A 120 27.13 3.21 -34.62
CA SER A 120 27.79 3.55 -33.36
C SER A 120 26.79 3.41 -32.21
N PRO A 121 27.16 2.81 -31.07
CA PRO A 121 26.25 2.57 -29.96
C PRO A 121 25.74 3.89 -29.36
N PRO A 122 24.43 4.14 -29.27
CA PRO A 122 23.92 5.37 -28.65
C PRO A 122 24.39 5.55 -27.19
N VAL A 123 24.45 6.80 -26.74
CA VAL A 123 24.66 7.13 -25.34
C VAL A 123 23.30 7.49 -24.75
N VAL A 124 22.82 6.67 -23.81
CA VAL A 124 21.52 6.88 -23.18
C VAL A 124 21.71 7.64 -21.88
N VAL A 125 21.03 8.79 -21.76
CA VAL A 125 21.05 9.63 -20.56
C VAL A 125 19.66 9.61 -19.94
N ILE A 126 19.57 9.03 -18.74
CA ILE A 126 18.34 8.90 -17.98
C ILE A 126 18.29 9.99 -16.92
N PHE A 127 17.30 10.88 -17.00
CA PHE A 127 16.97 11.84 -15.96
C PHE A 127 15.89 11.24 -15.06
N LYS A 128 16.21 10.88 -13.82
CA LYS A 128 15.25 10.21 -12.92
C LYS A 128 14.03 11.09 -12.60
N ASP A 129 14.27 12.34 -12.20
CA ASP A 129 13.23 13.28 -11.80
C ASP A 129 13.40 14.61 -12.54
N MET A 130 12.81 14.74 -13.72
CA MET A 130 12.93 15.96 -14.54
C MET A 130 12.36 17.20 -13.83
N GLU A 131 11.35 17.02 -12.98
CA GLU A 131 10.69 18.06 -12.17
C GLU A 131 11.61 18.77 -11.17
N SER A 132 12.59 18.04 -10.62
CA SER A 132 13.48 18.54 -9.58
C SER A 132 14.69 19.30 -10.15
N PHE A 133 14.93 19.25 -11.46
CA PHE A 133 16.06 19.93 -12.08
C PHE A 133 15.84 21.44 -12.21
N THR A 134 16.93 22.19 -12.10
CA THR A 134 16.92 23.62 -12.42
C THR A 134 16.69 23.82 -13.91
N THR A 135 15.65 24.57 -14.29
CA THR A 135 15.23 24.79 -15.69
C THR A 135 16.37 25.25 -16.60
N LYS A 136 17.22 26.16 -16.13
CA LYS A 136 18.38 26.66 -16.88
C LYS A 136 19.38 25.55 -17.23
N VAL A 137 19.68 24.66 -16.28
CA VAL A 137 20.65 23.58 -16.48
C VAL A 137 20.15 22.60 -17.54
N LEU A 138 18.87 22.25 -17.49
CA LEU A 138 18.25 21.34 -18.45
C LEU A 138 18.20 21.96 -19.85
N GLN A 139 17.81 23.23 -19.96
CA GLN A 139 17.76 23.97 -21.23
C GLN A 139 19.15 24.09 -21.87
N ASP A 140 20.15 24.53 -21.11
CA ASP A 140 21.52 24.67 -21.59
C ASP A 140 22.09 23.32 -22.03
N PHE A 141 21.83 22.25 -21.26
CA PHE A 141 22.26 20.90 -21.62
C PHE A 141 21.63 20.40 -22.93
N ILE A 142 20.33 20.60 -23.14
CA ILE A 142 19.65 20.18 -24.37
C ILE A 142 20.20 20.95 -25.57
N VAL A 143 20.38 22.28 -25.45
CA VAL A 143 20.90 23.10 -26.54
C VAL A 143 22.33 22.69 -26.91
N ILE A 144 23.18 22.46 -25.90
CA ILE A 144 24.55 21.99 -26.11
C ILE A 144 24.56 20.60 -26.74
N SER A 145 23.73 19.67 -26.25
CA SER A 145 23.63 18.31 -26.80
C SER A 145 23.14 18.31 -28.24
N SER A 146 22.18 19.19 -28.59
CA SER A 146 21.62 19.30 -29.93
C SER A 146 22.65 19.73 -30.98
N GLN A 147 23.65 20.52 -30.58
CA GLN A 147 24.74 20.93 -31.46
C GLN A 147 25.71 19.79 -31.80
N HIS A 148 25.80 18.78 -30.92
CA HIS A 148 26.79 17.69 -31.01
C HIS A 148 26.19 16.31 -31.38
N ILE A 149 24.91 16.24 -31.79
CA ILE A 149 24.22 14.96 -32.11
C ILE A 149 24.95 14.16 -33.21
N HIS A 150 25.55 14.84 -34.20
CA HIS A 150 26.21 14.17 -35.32
C HIS A 150 27.49 13.43 -34.91
N GLU A 151 28.12 13.88 -33.83
CA GLU A 151 29.35 13.29 -33.28
C GLU A 151 29.03 12.30 -32.15
N LEU A 152 27.91 12.51 -31.46
CA LEU A 152 27.43 11.70 -30.34
C LEU A 152 25.95 11.38 -30.51
N PRO A 153 25.58 10.14 -30.87
CA PRO A 153 24.18 9.72 -30.88
C PRO A 153 23.63 9.66 -29.44
N LEU A 154 23.06 10.77 -28.97
CA LEU A 154 22.46 10.89 -27.64
C LEU A 154 20.96 10.56 -27.68
N VAL A 155 20.52 9.75 -26.72
CA VAL A 155 19.09 9.47 -26.45
C VAL A 155 18.79 9.91 -25.02
N LEU A 156 17.72 10.69 -24.84
CA LEU A 156 17.32 11.16 -23.51
C LEU A 156 16.11 10.39 -23.01
N ILE A 157 16.12 9.97 -21.75
CA ILE A 157 14.95 9.41 -21.07
C ILE A 157 14.57 10.35 -19.93
N PHE A 158 13.34 10.86 -19.93
CA PHE A 158 12.81 11.71 -18.88
C PHE A 158 11.86 10.92 -17.99
N GLY A 159 12.23 10.77 -16.72
CA GLY A 159 11.31 10.36 -15.67
C GLY A 159 10.41 11.51 -15.25
N ILE A 160 9.10 11.31 -15.41
CA ILE A 160 8.07 12.28 -15.07
C ILE A 160 7.16 11.66 -14.02
N ALA A 161 7.03 12.35 -12.89
CA ALA A 161 6.15 11.91 -11.80
C ALA A 161 4.69 12.31 -12.05
N THR A 162 4.46 13.50 -12.60
CA THR A 162 3.10 14.05 -12.77
C THR A 162 2.50 13.79 -14.15
N SER A 163 2.43 14.81 -15.00
CA SER A 163 1.80 14.79 -16.33
C SER A 163 2.79 15.33 -17.35
N PRO A 164 2.76 14.86 -18.61
CA PRO A 164 3.61 15.39 -19.69
C PRO A 164 3.52 16.91 -19.90
N MET A 165 2.45 17.56 -19.42
CA MET A 165 2.33 19.03 -19.39
C MET A 165 3.51 19.73 -18.72
N ILE A 166 4.19 19.05 -17.79
CA ILE A 166 5.36 19.60 -17.10
C ILE A 166 6.53 19.88 -18.06
N ILE A 167 6.67 19.08 -19.12
CA ILE A 167 7.69 19.28 -20.15
C ILE A 167 7.52 20.65 -20.79
N HIS A 168 6.29 21.01 -21.15
CA HIS A 168 5.97 22.31 -21.75
C HIS A 168 6.14 23.48 -20.77
N ARG A 169 6.03 23.24 -19.46
CA ARG A 169 6.26 24.27 -18.43
C ARG A 169 7.75 24.50 -18.17
N LEU A 170 8.55 23.43 -18.17
CA LEU A 170 9.99 23.50 -17.86
C LEU A 170 10.83 23.86 -19.08
N LEU A 171 10.42 23.41 -20.28
CA LEU A 171 11.11 23.65 -21.54
C LEU A 171 10.34 24.68 -22.39
N PRO A 172 10.94 25.85 -22.67
CA PRO A 172 10.41 26.79 -23.65
C PRO A 172 10.29 26.16 -25.03
N HIS A 173 9.36 26.67 -25.85
CA HIS A 173 9.15 26.23 -27.23
C HIS A 173 10.44 26.03 -28.07
N PRO A 174 11.43 26.96 -28.08
CA PRO A 174 12.64 26.76 -28.88
C PRO A 174 13.46 25.53 -28.47
N VAL A 175 13.44 25.15 -27.20
CA VAL A 175 14.15 23.97 -26.69
C VAL A 175 13.32 22.71 -26.95
N SER A 176 12.00 22.79 -26.78
CA SER A 176 11.09 21.68 -27.08
C SER A 176 11.13 21.26 -28.55
N SER A 177 11.32 22.21 -29.49
CA SER A 177 11.47 21.90 -30.92
C SER A 177 12.76 21.13 -31.26
N LEU A 178 13.73 21.05 -30.33
CA LEU A 178 14.96 20.28 -30.50
C LEU A 178 14.81 18.83 -30.03
N LEU A 179 13.66 18.46 -29.46
CA LEU A 179 13.39 17.13 -28.94
C LEU A 179 12.33 16.43 -29.77
N CYS A 180 12.60 15.17 -30.15
CA CYS A 180 11.59 14.26 -30.69
C CYS A 180 11.07 13.41 -29.52
N ILE A 181 9.93 13.81 -28.94
CA ILE A 181 9.41 13.22 -27.70
C ILE A 181 8.38 12.12 -28.01
N GLU A 182 8.63 10.91 -27.53
CA GLU A 182 7.65 9.83 -27.47
C GLU A 182 7.21 9.58 -26.02
N LEU A 183 5.90 9.42 -25.80
CA LEU A 183 5.32 9.25 -24.48
C LEU A 183 5.17 7.76 -24.14
N PHE A 184 5.73 7.36 -23.01
CA PHE A 184 5.61 6.01 -22.45
C PHE A 184 4.92 6.11 -21.10
N GLN A 185 3.91 5.27 -20.89
CA GLN A 185 3.17 5.19 -19.64
C GLN A 185 3.56 3.92 -18.90
N SER A 186 3.98 4.07 -17.65
CA SER A 186 4.17 2.93 -16.75
C SER A 186 2.86 2.48 -16.11
N LEU A 187 2.85 1.25 -15.63
CA LEU A 187 1.76 0.65 -14.85
C LEU A 187 1.47 1.47 -13.59
N SER A 188 0.20 1.49 -13.16
CA SER A 188 -0.18 2.28 -11.98
C SER A 188 0.28 1.62 -10.68
N CYS A 189 0.60 2.42 -9.65
CA CYS A 189 0.99 1.89 -8.33
C CYS A 189 -0.11 1.01 -7.70
N LYS A 190 -1.38 1.32 -7.99
CA LYS A 190 -2.53 0.55 -7.51
C LYS A 190 -2.59 -0.85 -8.12
N GLU A 191 -2.22 -0.98 -9.39
CA GLU A 191 -2.09 -2.28 -10.06
C GLU A 191 -0.91 -3.08 -9.51
N HIS A 192 0.25 -2.44 -9.34
CA HIS A 192 1.40 -3.08 -8.71
C HIS A 192 1.05 -3.64 -7.33
N LEU A 193 0.44 -2.84 -6.46
CA LEU A 193 0.01 -3.32 -5.15
C LEU A 193 -1.00 -4.47 -5.25
N SER A 194 -1.96 -4.40 -6.18
CA SER A 194 -2.93 -5.48 -6.38
C SER A 194 -2.25 -6.78 -6.80
N THR A 195 -1.28 -6.70 -7.72
CA THR A 195 -0.52 -7.88 -8.16
C THR A 195 0.37 -8.44 -7.05
N ILE A 196 0.91 -7.59 -6.19
CA ILE A 196 1.73 -7.99 -5.04
C ILE A 196 0.86 -8.67 -3.98
N ILE A 197 -0.31 -8.12 -3.68
CA ILE A 197 -1.25 -8.73 -2.74
C ILE A 197 -1.70 -10.11 -3.28
N ASP A 198 -2.03 -10.21 -4.58
CA ASP A 198 -2.45 -11.47 -5.17
C ASP A 198 -1.32 -12.52 -5.20
N LYS A 199 -0.09 -12.12 -5.53
CA LYS A 199 1.05 -13.04 -5.58
C LYS A 199 1.65 -13.38 -4.23
N LEU A 200 1.65 -12.46 -3.26
CA LEU A 200 2.28 -12.68 -1.94
C LEU A 200 1.27 -13.10 -0.88
N LEU A 201 0.24 -12.29 -0.63
CA LEU A 201 -0.69 -12.52 0.50
C LEU A 201 -1.72 -13.60 0.19
N LEU A 202 -2.19 -13.67 -1.06
CA LEU A 202 -3.21 -14.65 -1.48
C LEU A 202 -2.61 -15.98 -1.94
N THR A 203 -1.30 -16.18 -1.79
CA THR A 203 -0.68 -17.47 -2.12
C THR A 203 -0.68 -18.40 -0.91
N SER A 204 -1.15 -19.64 -1.09
CA SER A 204 -1.19 -20.65 -0.01
C SER A 204 0.20 -21.19 0.39
N GLN A 205 1.23 -20.91 -0.40
CA GLN A 205 2.61 -21.32 -0.13
C GLN A 205 3.13 -20.72 1.18
N PHE A 206 2.70 -19.50 1.54
CA PHE A 206 3.14 -18.86 2.77
C PHE A 206 2.13 -19.11 3.90
N PRO A 207 2.56 -19.72 5.03
CA PRO A 207 1.68 -19.97 6.17
C PRO A 207 1.33 -18.68 6.93
N PHE A 208 2.20 -17.68 6.87
CA PHE A 208 1.98 -16.40 7.54
C PHE A 208 0.92 -15.57 6.82
N LYS A 209 -0.09 -15.12 7.57
CA LYS A 209 -1.19 -14.28 7.07
C LYS A 209 -1.37 -13.04 7.92
N LEU A 210 -1.87 -11.98 7.27
CA LEU A 210 -2.21 -10.74 7.95
C LEU A 210 -3.65 -10.78 8.43
N GLY A 211 -3.88 -10.31 9.65
CA GLY A 211 -5.22 -9.99 10.12
C GLY A 211 -5.80 -8.79 9.38
N GLU A 212 -7.12 -8.69 9.42
CA GLU A 212 -7.92 -7.65 8.77
C GLU A 212 -7.44 -6.23 9.11
N LYS A 213 -7.40 -5.89 10.40
CA LYS A 213 -7.06 -4.54 10.88
C LYS A 213 -5.64 -4.14 10.49
N VAL A 214 -4.73 -5.11 10.43
CA VAL A 214 -3.35 -4.89 9.98
C VAL A 214 -3.32 -4.61 8.49
N LEU A 215 -4.03 -5.42 7.70
CA LEU A 215 -4.12 -5.23 6.25
C LEU A 215 -4.77 -3.89 5.89
N GLN A 216 -5.86 -3.50 6.57
CA GLN A 216 -6.48 -2.19 6.43
C GLN A 216 -5.51 -1.05 6.76
N VAL A 217 -4.73 -1.14 7.84
CA VAL A 217 -3.73 -0.13 8.19
C VAL A 217 -2.69 0.02 7.09
N LEU A 218 -2.13 -1.09 6.58
CA LEU A 218 -1.15 -1.06 5.50
C LEU A 218 -1.73 -0.50 4.19
N ILE A 219 -2.95 -0.89 3.83
CA ILE A 219 -3.63 -0.38 2.64
C ILE A 219 -3.96 1.11 2.81
N ASN A 220 -4.39 1.55 3.99
CA ASN A 220 -4.69 2.95 4.28
C ASN A 220 -3.43 3.81 4.20
N ILE A 221 -2.30 3.33 4.73
CA ILE A 221 -1.00 4.00 4.58
C ILE A 221 -0.66 4.16 3.10
N PHE A 222 -0.81 3.10 2.32
CA PHE A 222 -0.51 3.15 0.89
C PHE A 222 -1.45 4.09 0.11
N LEU A 223 -2.76 4.04 0.34
CA LEU A 223 -3.74 4.79 -0.46
C LEU A 223 -3.87 6.27 -0.05
N TYR A 224 -3.71 6.59 1.23
CA TYR A 224 -3.94 7.95 1.74
C TYR A 224 -2.64 8.74 1.94
N HIS A 225 -1.48 8.09 2.07
CA HIS A 225 -0.22 8.78 2.32
C HIS A 225 0.72 8.70 1.11
N ASP A 226 1.33 7.54 0.84
CA ASP A 226 2.60 7.56 0.09
C ASP A 226 2.60 6.83 -1.27
N PHE A 227 1.53 6.10 -1.65
CA PHE A 227 1.46 5.25 -2.87
C PHE A 227 2.73 4.41 -3.16
N SER A 228 3.58 4.20 -2.15
CA SER A 228 4.90 3.57 -2.27
C SER A 228 4.79 2.09 -1.95
N VAL A 229 5.20 1.26 -2.91
CA VAL A 229 5.21 -0.19 -2.75
C VAL A 229 6.32 -0.61 -1.80
N GLN A 230 7.46 0.10 -1.80
CA GLN A 230 8.54 -0.15 -0.86
C GLN A 230 8.10 0.02 0.60
N ASN A 231 7.37 1.10 0.91
CA ASN A 231 6.86 1.32 2.26
C ASN A 231 5.87 0.21 2.67
N PHE A 232 5.04 -0.28 1.73
CA PHE A 232 4.18 -1.44 1.96
C PHE A 232 4.99 -2.71 2.26
N ILE A 233 6.05 -2.99 1.50
CA ILE A 233 6.94 -4.14 1.74
C ILE A 233 7.65 -4.01 3.08
N LYS A 234 8.12 -2.82 3.46
CA LYS A 234 8.74 -2.57 4.76
C LYS A 234 7.74 -2.73 5.91
N GLY A 235 6.52 -2.25 5.73
CA GLY A 235 5.41 -2.50 6.67
C GLY A 235 5.10 -3.99 6.81
N PHE A 236 5.13 -4.74 5.71
CA PHE A 236 4.96 -6.20 5.74
C PHE A 236 6.13 -6.92 6.43
N GLN A 237 7.37 -6.51 6.16
CA GLN A 237 8.56 -7.03 6.86
C GLN A 237 8.47 -6.80 8.37
N LEU A 238 8.02 -5.61 8.79
CA LEU A 238 7.78 -5.31 10.20
C LEU A 238 6.70 -6.21 10.81
N CYS A 239 5.61 -6.50 10.09
CA CYS A 239 4.58 -7.43 10.56
C CYS A 239 5.14 -8.84 10.77
N ILE A 240 6.00 -9.32 9.87
CA ILE A 240 6.66 -10.61 10.00
C ILE A 240 7.52 -10.63 11.27
N VAL A 241 8.40 -9.63 11.43
CA VAL A 241 9.30 -9.55 12.59
C VAL A 241 8.50 -9.49 13.89
N GLU A 242 7.48 -8.65 13.96
CA GLU A 242 6.67 -8.48 15.16
C GLU A 242 5.88 -9.75 15.52
N HIS A 243 5.35 -10.45 14.52
CA HIS A 243 4.64 -11.72 14.74
C HIS A 243 5.56 -12.79 15.33
N PHE A 244 6.71 -13.05 14.69
CA PHE A 244 7.66 -14.05 15.14
C PHE A 244 8.36 -13.68 16.45
N TYR A 245 8.40 -12.39 16.80
CA TYR A 245 8.93 -11.91 18.08
C TYR A 245 7.91 -12.01 19.21
N SER A 246 6.65 -11.64 18.96
CA SER A 246 5.60 -11.58 19.98
C SER A 246 5.09 -12.96 20.41
N GLN A 247 4.98 -13.91 19.49
CA GLN A 247 4.34 -15.20 19.75
C GLN A 247 5.36 -16.35 19.69
N PRO A 248 5.59 -17.08 20.80
CA PRO A 248 6.46 -18.25 20.79
C PRO A 248 5.87 -19.41 19.95
N LEU A 249 4.55 -19.42 19.79
CA LEU A 249 3.83 -20.44 19.00
C LEU A 249 4.01 -20.28 17.50
N SER A 250 4.52 -19.14 17.02
CA SER A 250 4.82 -18.91 15.61
C SER A 250 5.88 -19.87 15.06
N VAL A 251 6.58 -20.62 15.92
CA VAL A 251 7.43 -21.76 15.51
C VAL A 251 6.64 -22.77 14.69
N LEU A 252 5.32 -22.89 14.91
CA LEU A 252 4.43 -23.80 14.18
C LEU A 252 4.02 -23.27 12.80
N CYS A 253 4.35 -22.02 12.44
CA CYS A 253 4.09 -21.43 11.13
C CYS A 253 5.07 -21.94 10.07
N CYS A 254 4.90 -23.19 9.64
CA CYS A 254 5.77 -23.84 8.65
C CYS A 254 4.95 -24.62 7.63
N HIS A 255 5.63 -25.15 6.61
CA HIS A 255 5.01 -26.10 5.70
C HIS A 255 4.65 -27.41 6.42
N LEU A 256 3.64 -28.12 5.90
CA LEU A 256 3.07 -29.34 6.48
C LEU A 256 4.10 -30.39 6.94
N VAL A 257 5.18 -30.57 6.17
CA VAL A 257 6.23 -31.57 6.46
C VAL A 257 7.03 -31.22 7.73
N ASP A 258 7.22 -29.93 7.99
CA ASP A 258 7.99 -29.46 9.14
C ASP A 258 7.12 -29.27 10.37
N ILE A 259 5.81 -29.03 10.19
CA ILE A 259 4.84 -28.94 11.30
C ILE A 259 4.91 -30.19 12.17
N LYS A 260 4.83 -31.38 11.58
CA LYS A 260 4.85 -32.65 12.34
C LYS A 260 6.09 -32.72 13.24
N LYS A 261 7.28 -32.50 12.67
CA LYS A 261 8.55 -32.51 13.40
C LYS A 261 8.56 -31.50 14.54
N ARG A 262 8.07 -30.28 14.30
CA ARG A 262 8.05 -29.20 15.30
C ARG A 262 7.05 -29.48 16.42
N VAL A 263 5.86 -30.00 16.09
CA VAL A 263 4.84 -30.40 17.07
C VAL A 263 5.37 -31.47 18.03
N TYR A 264 6.06 -32.50 17.52
CA TYR A 264 6.67 -33.52 18.39
C TYR A 264 7.76 -32.92 19.29
N SER A 265 8.52 -31.92 18.81
CA SER A 265 9.57 -31.24 19.57
C SER A 265 9.07 -30.25 20.65
N LEU A 266 7.78 -29.95 20.71
CA LEU A 266 7.24 -28.98 21.68
C LEU A 266 7.49 -29.43 23.13
N SER A 267 7.90 -28.48 23.97
CA SER A 267 7.98 -28.64 25.42
C SER A 267 6.60 -28.46 26.07
N HIS A 268 6.47 -28.89 27.34
CA HIS A 268 5.24 -28.74 28.12
C HIS A 268 4.77 -27.28 28.20
N ASP A 269 5.68 -26.31 28.39
CA ASP A 269 5.32 -24.89 28.46
C ASP A 269 4.72 -24.37 27.14
N GLN A 270 5.19 -24.88 25.99
CA GLN A 270 4.61 -24.52 24.70
C GLN A 270 3.24 -25.18 24.50
N CYS A 271 3.04 -26.40 25.00
CA CYS A 271 1.72 -27.03 25.06
C CYS A 271 0.74 -26.22 25.92
N GLU A 272 1.19 -25.68 27.06
CA GLU A 272 0.38 -24.76 27.88
C GLU A 272 0.05 -23.45 27.14
N ASN A 273 0.98 -22.91 26.37
CA ASN A 273 0.70 -21.74 25.53
C ASN A 273 -0.40 -22.04 24.50
N ILE A 274 -0.43 -23.23 23.90
CA ILE A 274 -1.51 -23.66 23.00
C ILE A 274 -2.84 -23.72 23.75
N ARG A 275 -2.86 -24.29 24.97
CA ARG A 275 -4.06 -24.35 25.82
C ARG A 275 -4.60 -22.96 26.21
N ARG A 276 -3.72 -21.96 26.31
CA ARG A 276 -4.10 -20.57 26.63
C ARG A 276 -4.77 -19.83 25.49
N LEU A 277 -4.62 -20.27 24.25
CA LEU A 277 -5.20 -19.61 23.08
C LEU A 277 -6.74 -19.56 23.17
N PRO A 278 -7.38 -18.37 23.01
CA PRO A 278 -8.82 -18.22 22.92
C PRO A 278 -9.48 -19.15 21.89
N SER A 279 -8.87 -19.29 20.71
CA SER A 279 -9.36 -20.16 19.65
C SER A 279 -9.37 -21.65 20.06
N PHE A 280 -8.35 -22.09 20.81
CA PHE A 280 -8.29 -23.46 21.32
C PHE A 280 -9.31 -23.69 22.45
N ARG A 281 -9.54 -22.71 23.33
CA ARG A 281 -10.58 -22.82 24.37
C ARG A 281 -11.97 -23.03 23.77
N ARG A 282 -12.31 -22.28 22.72
CA ARG A 282 -13.57 -22.46 21.98
C ARG A 282 -13.69 -23.84 21.33
N TYR A 283 -12.58 -24.45 20.94
CA TYR A 283 -12.57 -25.81 20.41
C TYR A 283 -12.88 -26.84 21.49
N VAL A 284 -12.19 -26.72 22.63
CA VAL A 284 -12.38 -27.62 23.78
C VAL A 284 -13.83 -27.57 24.27
N GLU A 285 -14.44 -26.39 24.34
CA GLU A 285 -15.85 -26.21 24.72
C GLU A 285 -16.84 -26.95 23.81
N LYS A 286 -16.52 -27.12 22.52
CA LYS A 286 -17.38 -27.82 21.54
C LYS A 286 -17.22 -29.35 21.61
N GLN A 287 -16.19 -29.85 22.29
CA GLN A 287 -15.83 -31.27 22.30
C GLN A 287 -16.50 -32.03 23.46
N ASP A 288 -16.57 -33.35 23.35
CA ASP A 288 -17.10 -34.23 24.41
C ASP A 288 -16.25 -34.18 25.70
N SER A 289 -16.89 -34.36 26.86
CA SER A 289 -16.25 -34.26 28.18
C SER A 289 -15.06 -35.21 28.37
N GLY A 290 -15.07 -36.40 27.75
CA GLY A 290 -13.93 -37.33 27.77
C GLY A 290 -12.70 -36.77 27.03
N LYS A 291 -12.91 -36.21 25.83
CA LYS A 291 -11.84 -35.59 25.03
C LYS A 291 -11.34 -34.30 25.65
N GLN A 292 -12.20 -33.55 26.34
CA GLN A 292 -11.80 -32.35 27.09
C GLN A 292 -10.75 -32.67 28.15
N ILE A 293 -10.95 -33.75 28.93
CA ILE A 293 -10.01 -34.16 29.97
C ILE A 293 -8.68 -34.55 29.33
N GLU A 294 -8.71 -35.33 28.23
CA GLU A 294 -7.49 -35.77 27.54
C GLU A 294 -6.71 -34.61 26.92
N LEU A 295 -7.37 -33.63 26.30
CA LEU A 295 -6.72 -32.44 25.72
C LEU A 295 -6.05 -31.55 26.78
N LEU A 296 -6.64 -31.47 27.97
CA LEU A 296 -6.14 -30.64 29.07
C LEU A 296 -5.04 -31.32 29.89
N THR A 297 -5.07 -32.65 30.02
CA THR A 297 -4.14 -33.39 30.89
C THR A 297 -3.00 -34.06 30.14
N ASN A 298 -3.22 -34.52 28.90
CA ASN A 298 -2.24 -35.33 28.18
C ASN A 298 -1.62 -34.57 27.00
N ASP A 299 -0.31 -34.33 27.09
CA ASP A 299 0.43 -33.58 26.08
C ASP A 299 0.61 -34.36 24.77
N SER A 300 0.69 -35.69 24.81
CA SER A 300 0.84 -36.49 23.57
C SER A 300 -0.41 -36.41 22.71
N PHE A 301 -1.58 -36.49 23.35
CA PHE A 301 -2.87 -36.37 22.68
C PHE A 301 -3.09 -34.97 22.11
N LEU A 302 -2.71 -33.93 22.88
CA LEU A 302 -2.73 -32.55 22.40
C LEU A 302 -1.87 -32.38 21.14
N LYS A 303 -0.66 -32.96 21.11
CA LYS A 303 0.24 -32.89 19.94
C LYS A 303 -0.40 -33.50 18.69
N GLU A 304 -0.95 -34.71 18.80
CA GLU A 304 -1.64 -35.37 17.69
C GLU A 304 -2.84 -34.55 17.17
N GLU A 305 -3.62 -33.97 18.08
CA GLU A 305 -4.77 -33.17 17.67
C GLU A 305 -4.34 -31.82 17.07
N THR A 306 -3.30 -31.18 17.59
CA THR A 306 -2.74 -29.95 17.00
C THR A 306 -2.22 -30.18 15.58
N GLU A 307 -1.63 -31.35 15.29
CA GLU A 307 -1.21 -31.72 13.95
C GLU A 307 -2.40 -31.72 12.97
N LYS A 308 -3.49 -32.39 13.34
CA LYS A 308 -4.73 -32.43 12.53
C LYS A 308 -5.34 -31.04 12.34
N LEU A 309 -5.42 -30.24 13.41
CA LEU A 309 -5.99 -28.90 13.33
C LEU A 309 -5.15 -27.97 12.43
N LEU A 310 -3.83 -28.13 12.42
CA LEU A 310 -2.95 -27.37 11.52
C LEU A 310 -3.09 -27.84 10.06
N GLU A 311 -3.23 -29.15 9.81
CA GLU A 311 -3.54 -29.68 8.47
C GLU A 311 -4.87 -29.12 7.94
N ASP A 312 -5.92 -29.14 8.78
CA ASP A 312 -7.23 -28.57 8.45
C ASP A 312 -7.16 -27.07 8.15
N LEU A 313 -6.31 -26.31 8.86
CA LEU A 313 -6.09 -24.88 8.59
C LEU A 313 -5.44 -24.64 7.22
N HIS A 314 -4.44 -25.44 6.85
CA HIS A 314 -3.80 -25.32 5.54
C HIS A 314 -4.78 -25.64 4.40
N VAL A 315 -5.57 -26.71 4.54
CA VAL A 315 -6.63 -27.06 3.57
C VAL A 315 -7.66 -25.93 3.49
N TYR A 316 -8.08 -25.37 4.62
CA TYR A 316 -8.97 -24.23 4.66
C TYR A 316 -8.38 -23.02 3.92
N HIS A 317 -7.09 -22.73 4.05
CA HIS A 317 -6.43 -21.62 3.37
C HIS A 317 -6.32 -21.78 1.86
N GLU A 318 -6.03 -22.99 1.39
CA GLU A 318 -6.08 -23.31 -0.04
C GLU A 318 -7.50 -23.10 -0.58
N ASN A 319 -8.49 -23.63 0.14
CA ASN A 319 -9.88 -23.55 -0.28
C ASN A 319 -10.42 -22.12 -0.28
N TYR A 320 -10.07 -21.34 0.75
CA TYR A 320 -10.48 -19.95 0.93
C TYR A 320 -10.00 -19.06 -0.23
N VAL A 321 -8.71 -19.16 -0.59
CA VAL A 321 -8.13 -18.34 -1.68
C VAL A 321 -8.81 -18.62 -3.01
N GLN A 322 -9.09 -19.89 -3.33
CA GLN A 322 -9.70 -20.24 -4.61
C GLN A 322 -11.10 -19.69 -4.73
N ILE A 323 -11.91 -19.81 -3.68
CA ILE A 323 -13.29 -19.32 -3.71
C ILE A 323 -13.34 -17.80 -3.64
N LEU A 324 -12.39 -17.16 -2.95
CA LEU A 324 -12.22 -15.72 -3.01
C LEU A 324 -11.94 -15.24 -4.44
N ARG A 325 -11.09 -15.95 -5.20
CA ARG A 325 -10.84 -15.61 -6.62
C ARG A 325 -12.08 -15.80 -7.49
N CYS A 326 -12.83 -16.88 -7.28
CA CYS A 326 -14.12 -17.07 -7.95
C CYS A 326 -15.10 -15.93 -7.63
N LEU A 327 -15.21 -15.54 -6.35
CA LEU A 327 -16.08 -14.44 -5.94
C LEU A 327 -15.58 -13.09 -6.46
N HIS A 328 -14.26 -12.89 -6.58
CA HIS A 328 -13.69 -11.68 -7.18
C HIS A 328 -14.08 -11.55 -8.65
N VAL A 329 -14.05 -12.65 -9.40
CA VAL A 329 -14.56 -12.67 -10.78
C VAL A 329 -16.00 -12.18 -10.75
N PHE A 330 -16.91 -12.84 -10.02
CA PHE A 330 -18.33 -12.41 -9.93
C PHE A 330 -18.53 -10.95 -9.51
N THR A 331 -17.78 -10.45 -8.53
CA THR A 331 -17.95 -9.07 -8.02
C THR A 331 -17.38 -8.01 -8.96
N SER A 332 -16.29 -8.32 -9.67
CA SER A 332 -15.64 -7.41 -10.62
C SER A 332 -16.50 -7.11 -11.86
N SER A 333 -17.38 -8.03 -12.26
CA SER A 333 -18.28 -7.80 -13.40
C SER A 333 -19.55 -7.04 -13.02
N LEU A 334 -19.88 -6.93 -11.73
CA LEU A 334 -21.15 -6.35 -11.31
C LEU A 334 -21.11 -4.82 -11.37
N PRO A 335 -22.16 -4.18 -11.91
CA PRO A 335 -22.27 -2.73 -11.88
C PRO A 335 -22.45 -2.26 -10.42
N LYS A 336 -21.79 -1.16 -10.05
CA LYS A 336 -21.75 -0.55 -8.70
C LYS A 336 -20.76 -1.16 -7.68
N TYR A 337 -20.10 -2.28 -7.98
CA TYR A 337 -19.01 -2.85 -7.16
C TYR A 337 -19.27 -2.86 -5.64
N PRO A 338 -20.37 -3.47 -5.17
CA PRO A 338 -20.77 -3.38 -3.75
C PRO A 338 -19.72 -3.96 -2.79
N LEU A 339 -18.99 -5.00 -3.21
CA LEU A 339 -17.95 -5.66 -2.40
C LEU A 339 -16.52 -5.22 -2.78
N GLY A 340 -16.41 -4.13 -3.55
CA GLY A 340 -15.14 -3.61 -4.03
C GLY A 340 -14.76 -4.01 -5.45
N LYS A 341 -13.87 -3.21 -6.06
CA LYS A 341 -13.38 -3.41 -7.43
C LYS A 341 -12.21 -4.37 -7.51
N GLN A 342 -11.44 -4.46 -6.44
CA GLN A 342 -10.18 -5.18 -6.40
C GLN A 342 -10.23 -6.31 -5.39
N ILE A 343 -9.47 -7.37 -5.66
CA ILE A 343 -9.41 -8.57 -4.80
C ILE A 343 -9.06 -8.26 -3.35
N ARG A 344 -8.29 -7.19 -3.11
CA ARG A 344 -7.91 -6.75 -1.76
C ARG A 344 -9.09 -6.22 -0.93
N GLU A 345 -10.03 -5.51 -1.57
CA GLU A 345 -11.20 -4.94 -0.90
C GLU A 345 -12.15 -6.07 -0.50
N LEU A 346 -12.37 -7.01 -1.43
CA LEU A 346 -13.11 -8.24 -1.16
C LEU A 346 -12.45 -9.05 -0.03
N HIS A 347 -11.13 -9.20 -0.06
CA HIS A 347 -10.41 -9.93 0.97
C HIS A 347 -10.55 -9.28 2.35
N CYS A 348 -10.43 -7.94 2.44
CA CYS A 348 -10.71 -7.23 3.70
C CYS A 348 -12.15 -7.49 4.16
N ALA A 349 -13.14 -7.25 3.28
CA ALA A 349 -14.56 -7.46 3.60
C ALA A 349 -14.87 -8.89 4.08
N CYS A 350 -14.23 -9.90 3.49
CA CYS A 350 -14.38 -11.31 3.88
C CYS A 350 -13.75 -11.62 5.24
N LEU A 351 -12.75 -10.86 5.67
CA LEU A 351 -12.11 -11.03 6.97
C LEU A 351 -12.84 -10.28 8.09
N GLU A 352 -13.45 -9.11 7.83
CA GLU A 352 -14.13 -8.32 8.87
C GLU A 352 -15.44 -8.96 9.30
N ASN A 353 -16.25 -9.34 8.33
CA ASN A 353 -17.59 -9.84 8.57
C ASN A 353 -17.83 -11.10 7.75
N ARG A 354 -18.78 -11.90 8.21
CA ARG A 354 -19.36 -12.94 7.38
C ARG A 354 -20.02 -12.28 6.18
N VAL A 355 -19.48 -12.55 5.00
CA VAL A 355 -19.92 -11.91 3.75
C VAL A 355 -21.43 -12.07 3.52
N TRP A 356 -22.02 -13.20 3.92
CA TRP A 356 -23.46 -13.43 3.74
C TRP A 356 -24.37 -12.62 4.68
N GLU A 357 -23.82 -11.95 5.70
CA GLU A 357 -24.58 -11.09 6.62
C GLU A 357 -24.57 -9.63 6.18
N THR A 358 -23.72 -9.25 5.21
CA THR A 358 -23.65 -7.86 4.73
C THR A 358 -24.72 -7.56 3.69
N GLU A 359 -25.33 -6.38 3.80
CA GLU A 359 -26.31 -5.86 2.83
C GLU A 359 -25.69 -5.71 1.43
N GLU A 360 -24.39 -5.44 1.38
CA GLU A 360 -23.59 -5.33 0.16
C GLU A 360 -23.59 -6.65 -0.62
N TYR A 361 -23.45 -7.79 0.06
CA TYR A 361 -23.50 -9.09 -0.58
C TYR A 361 -24.90 -9.43 -1.07
N GLU A 362 -25.96 -9.13 -0.31
CA GLU A 362 -27.33 -9.34 -0.78
C GLU A 362 -27.59 -8.51 -2.05
N SER A 363 -27.12 -7.26 -2.08
CA SER A 363 -27.20 -6.43 -3.28
C SER A 363 -26.44 -7.04 -4.46
N SER A 364 -25.28 -7.65 -4.20
CA SER A 364 -24.47 -8.32 -5.23
C SER A 364 -25.17 -9.56 -5.79
N LEU A 365 -25.84 -10.35 -4.94
CA LEU A 365 -26.65 -11.50 -5.35
C LEU A 365 -27.86 -11.08 -6.16
N GLN A 366 -28.55 -10.00 -5.77
CA GLN A 366 -29.66 -9.45 -6.54
C GLN A 366 -29.21 -8.97 -7.92
N LEU A 367 -28.02 -8.37 -8.03
CA LEU A 367 -27.44 -7.98 -9.32
C LEU A 367 -26.98 -9.19 -10.13
N ALA A 368 -26.39 -10.21 -9.50
CA ALA A 368 -26.02 -11.47 -10.15
C ALA A 368 -27.25 -12.20 -10.72
N ARG A 369 -28.36 -12.14 -10.00
CA ARG A 369 -29.69 -12.61 -10.44
C ARG A 369 -30.27 -11.81 -11.60
N MET A 370 -29.65 -10.72 -12.04
CA MET A 370 -30.09 -9.93 -13.19
C MET A 370 -29.11 -10.00 -14.37
N LEU A 371 -28.03 -10.79 -14.27
CA LEU A 371 -27.00 -10.91 -15.31
C LEU A 371 -27.53 -11.56 -16.60
N ASN A 372 -26.88 -11.18 -17.71
CA ASN A 372 -27.11 -11.75 -19.03
C ASN A 372 -26.49 -13.15 -19.15
N LYS A 373 -26.96 -13.94 -20.13
CA LYS A 373 -26.45 -15.29 -20.41
C LYS A 373 -24.97 -15.30 -20.77
N THR A 374 -24.56 -14.45 -21.71
CA THR A 374 -23.18 -14.39 -22.21
C THR A 374 -22.20 -14.09 -21.08
N ASP A 375 -22.54 -13.10 -20.26
CA ASP A 375 -21.71 -12.67 -19.14
C ASP A 375 -21.67 -13.77 -18.07
N LEU A 376 -22.78 -14.44 -17.78
CA LEU A 376 -22.76 -15.56 -16.82
C LEU A 376 -21.89 -16.73 -17.29
N VAL A 377 -21.93 -17.06 -18.58
CA VAL A 377 -21.15 -18.17 -19.15
C VAL A 377 -19.64 -17.87 -19.13
N THR A 378 -19.21 -16.66 -19.53
CA THR A 378 -17.79 -16.29 -19.48
C THR A 378 -17.25 -16.31 -18.06
N MET A 379 -18.07 -15.91 -17.09
CA MET A 379 -17.72 -15.87 -15.67
C MET A 379 -17.62 -17.27 -15.06
N LEU A 380 -18.53 -18.16 -15.44
CA LEU A 380 -18.46 -19.58 -15.07
C LEU A 380 -17.23 -20.26 -15.71
N GLN A 381 -16.89 -19.94 -16.97
CA GLN A 381 -15.68 -20.44 -17.62
C GLN A 381 -14.42 -19.97 -16.88
N GLN A 382 -14.31 -18.68 -16.55
CA GLN A 382 -13.20 -18.14 -15.76
C GLN A 382 -13.13 -18.78 -14.36
N CYS A 383 -14.26 -19.01 -13.69
CA CYS A 383 -14.27 -19.72 -12.42
C CYS A 383 -13.79 -21.16 -12.54
N VAL A 384 -14.19 -21.87 -13.60
CA VAL A 384 -13.73 -23.24 -13.86
C VAL A 384 -12.22 -23.25 -14.15
N GLU A 385 -11.68 -22.29 -14.91
CA GLU A 385 -10.23 -22.18 -15.12
C GLU A 385 -9.46 -21.93 -13.82
N ILE A 386 -9.96 -21.04 -12.96
CA ILE A 386 -9.36 -20.75 -11.64
C ILE A 386 -9.37 -22.01 -10.76
N LEU A 387 -10.51 -22.71 -10.70
CA LEU A 387 -10.62 -23.93 -9.90
C LEU A 387 -9.77 -25.08 -10.46
N MET A 388 -9.68 -25.23 -11.79
CA MET A 388 -8.85 -26.24 -12.45
C MET A 388 -7.34 -25.95 -12.31
N SER A 389 -6.95 -24.69 -12.16
CA SER A 389 -5.56 -24.32 -11.90
C SER A 389 -5.09 -24.69 -10.48
N SER A 390 -6.03 -25.08 -9.60
CA SER A 390 -5.76 -25.47 -8.22
C SER A 390 -5.65 -26.99 -8.08
N SER A 391 -4.65 -27.46 -7.35
CA SER A 391 -4.38 -28.90 -7.14
C SER A 391 -5.27 -29.56 -6.07
N GLY A 392 -6.37 -28.92 -5.68
CA GLY A 392 -7.22 -29.35 -4.57
C GLY A 392 -8.27 -30.37 -5.00
N LYS A 393 -8.11 -31.62 -4.57
CA LYS A 393 -9.03 -32.76 -4.82
C LYS A 393 -10.49 -32.53 -4.34
N GLU A 394 -10.73 -31.53 -3.49
CA GLU A 394 -12.07 -31.20 -2.99
C GLU A 394 -12.89 -30.36 -3.97
N PHE A 395 -12.23 -29.71 -4.94
CA PHE A 395 -12.89 -28.89 -5.95
C PHE A 395 -13.45 -29.68 -7.10
N ASP A 396 -13.08 -30.96 -7.28
CA ASP A 396 -13.56 -31.79 -8.39
C ASP A 396 -15.09 -31.86 -8.43
N ARG A 397 -15.74 -32.01 -7.27
CA ARG A 397 -17.22 -32.00 -7.18
C ARG A 397 -17.84 -30.65 -7.52
N ALA A 398 -17.15 -29.56 -7.17
CA ALA A 398 -17.64 -28.21 -7.46
C ALA A 398 -17.44 -27.87 -8.93
N VAL A 399 -16.32 -28.27 -9.50
CA VAL A 399 -15.96 -28.13 -10.91
C VAL A 399 -16.85 -29.00 -11.79
N GLU A 400 -17.16 -30.24 -11.40
CA GLU A 400 -18.11 -31.11 -12.11
C GLU A 400 -19.49 -30.46 -12.19
N LYS A 401 -20.02 -29.93 -11.08
CA LYS A 401 -21.30 -29.22 -11.08
C LYS A 401 -21.26 -27.92 -11.89
N LEU A 402 -20.17 -27.17 -11.85
CA LEU A 402 -20.01 -25.98 -12.70
C LEU A 402 -19.91 -26.33 -14.18
N LYS A 403 -19.27 -27.45 -14.54
CA LYS A 403 -19.24 -28.00 -15.90
C LYS A 403 -20.63 -28.48 -16.33
N GLU A 404 -21.40 -29.13 -15.45
CA GLU A 404 -22.79 -29.48 -15.71
C GLU A 404 -23.62 -28.22 -16.01
N PHE A 405 -23.50 -27.15 -15.21
CA PHE A 405 -24.18 -25.89 -15.49
C PHE A 405 -23.76 -25.28 -16.84
N LEU A 406 -22.47 -25.31 -17.19
CA LEU A 406 -21.98 -24.85 -18.50
C LEU A 406 -22.59 -25.66 -19.65
N THR A 407 -22.66 -26.99 -19.53
CA THR A 407 -23.33 -27.84 -20.55
C THR A 407 -24.82 -27.55 -20.65
N GLN A 408 -25.50 -27.28 -19.53
CA GLN A 408 -26.91 -26.89 -19.54
C GLN A 408 -27.13 -25.53 -20.21
N PHE A 409 -26.21 -24.57 -20.07
CA PHE A 409 -26.27 -23.30 -20.78
C PHE A 409 -26.03 -23.43 -22.29
N GLN A 410 -25.12 -24.33 -22.70
CA GLN A 410 -24.89 -24.66 -24.11
C GLN A 410 -26.11 -25.35 -24.73
N ASN A 411 -26.69 -26.34 -24.05
CA ASN A 411 -27.90 -27.04 -24.50
C ASN A 411 -29.12 -26.10 -24.61
N LEU A 412 -29.20 -25.06 -23.77
CA LEU A 412 -30.23 -24.02 -23.90
C LEU A 412 -30.01 -23.10 -25.10
N GLU A 413 -28.77 -22.94 -25.56
CA GLU A 413 -28.43 -22.18 -26.77
C GLU A 413 -28.97 -22.91 -28.00
N GLU A 414 -28.74 -24.21 -28.09
CA GLU A 414 -29.27 -25.09 -29.13
C GLU A 414 -30.81 -25.12 -29.12
N ALA A 415 -31.43 -25.26 -27.94
CA ALA A 415 -32.89 -25.26 -27.81
C ALA A 415 -33.55 -23.90 -28.09
N SER A 416 -32.81 -22.79 -28.04
CA SER A 416 -33.31 -21.44 -28.36
C SER A 416 -33.23 -21.11 -29.85
N GLN A 417 -32.38 -21.79 -30.62
CA GLN A 417 -32.34 -21.67 -32.08
C GLN A 417 -33.54 -22.37 -32.76
N GLU A 418 -34.13 -23.39 -32.14
CA GLU A 418 -35.31 -24.08 -32.70
C GLU A 418 -36.66 -23.37 -32.46
N ARG A 419 -36.70 -22.28 -31.67
CA ARG A 419 -37.92 -21.48 -31.43
C ARG A 419 -37.89 -20.08 -32.07
N GLY A 420 -37.23 -19.97 -33.21
CA GLY A 420 -37.29 -18.79 -34.08
C GLY A 420 -38.62 -18.68 -34.85
N VAL A 421 -39.76 -18.58 -34.16
CA VAL A 421 -40.95 -17.91 -34.73
C VAL A 421 -41.15 -16.62 -33.95
N SER A 422 -40.72 -15.53 -34.59
CA SER A 422 -40.91 -14.15 -34.19
C SER A 422 -42.33 -13.86 -33.68
N VAL A 423 -42.46 -13.49 -32.41
CA VAL A 423 -43.56 -12.62 -31.96
C VAL A 423 -42.93 -11.29 -31.57
N SER A 424 -42.75 -10.42 -32.57
CA SER A 424 -42.49 -9.00 -32.39
C SER A 424 -43.70 -8.35 -31.69
N PRO A 425 -43.57 -7.68 -30.55
CA PRO A 425 -44.66 -6.97 -29.90
C PRO A 425 -44.81 -5.57 -30.53
N GLN A 426 -45.03 -5.50 -31.84
CA GLN A 426 -45.12 -4.22 -32.57
C GLN A 426 -46.49 -3.97 -33.22
N LYS A 427 -47.48 -4.84 -33.01
CA LYS A 427 -48.82 -4.69 -33.64
C LYS A 427 -49.98 -4.27 -32.72
N GLU A 428 -49.77 -4.04 -31.42
CA GLU A 428 -50.88 -3.65 -30.51
C GLU A 428 -50.79 -2.21 -29.94
N LEU A 429 -49.84 -1.38 -30.41
CA LEU A 429 -49.71 0.01 -29.93
C LEU A 429 -50.55 1.05 -30.69
N GLN A 430 -51.35 0.63 -31.67
CA GLN A 430 -52.19 1.55 -32.44
C GLN A 430 -53.67 1.31 -32.11
N LYS A 431 -54.09 1.84 -30.95
CA LYS A 431 -55.42 2.38 -30.61
C LYS A 431 -55.67 2.20 -29.10
N LYS A 432 -55.59 3.31 -28.35
CA LYS A 432 -56.49 3.73 -27.25
C LYS A 432 -55.84 4.88 -26.47
N THR A 433 -56.51 6.03 -26.50
CA THR A 433 -56.04 7.35 -26.04
C THR A 433 -56.55 7.71 -24.65
N ASP A 434 -56.49 6.79 -23.68
CA ASP A 434 -56.88 7.08 -22.30
C ASP A 434 -55.73 6.74 -21.35
N LEU A 435 -55.17 7.78 -20.71
CA LEU A 435 -54.06 7.69 -19.76
C LEU A 435 -54.35 6.71 -18.61
N TYR A 436 -55.62 6.60 -18.22
CA TYR A 436 -56.09 5.67 -17.19
C TYR A 436 -56.06 4.20 -17.65
N HIS A 437 -56.41 3.93 -18.92
CA HIS A 437 -56.31 2.60 -19.51
C HIS A 437 -54.85 2.18 -19.72
N LEU A 438 -53.96 3.13 -19.99
CA LEU A 438 -52.53 2.90 -20.11
C LEU A 438 -51.88 2.63 -18.75
N GLN A 439 -52.29 3.34 -17.70
CA GLN A 439 -51.84 3.09 -16.33
C GLN A 439 -52.34 1.74 -15.80
N LYS A 440 -53.60 1.39 -16.09
CA LYS A 440 -54.19 0.10 -15.71
C LYS A 440 -53.55 -1.07 -16.46
N THR A 441 -53.31 -0.94 -17.76
CA THR A 441 -52.59 -1.97 -18.53
C THR A 441 -51.13 -2.08 -18.12
N LEU A 442 -50.45 -0.99 -17.72
CA LEU A 442 -49.11 -1.06 -17.13
C LEU A 442 -49.10 -1.76 -15.77
N LEU A 443 -50.13 -1.57 -14.94
CA LEU A 443 -50.30 -2.30 -13.67
C LEU A 443 -50.59 -3.78 -13.91
N GLU A 444 -51.47 -4.12 -14.85
CA GLU A 444 -51.76 -5.50 -15.25
C GLU A 444 -50.55 -6.17 -15.94
N LEU A 445 -49.72 -5.40 -16.66
CA LEU A 445 -48.43 -5.86 -17.20
C LEU A 445 -47.38 -6.04 -16.09
N LYS A 446 -47.46 -5.29 -15.00
CA LYS A 446 -46.59 -5.45 -13.82
C LYS A 446 -46.97 -6.69 -12.99
N GLU A 447 -48.27 -6.95 -12.85
CA GLU A 447 -48.79 -8.17 -12.22
C GLU A 447 -48.51 -9.42 -13.07
N SER A 448 -48.71 -9.35 -14.39
CA SER A 448 -48.37 -10.45 -15.29
C SER A 448 -46.86 -10.66 -15.47
N ARG A 449 -46.02 -9.65 -15.23
CA ARG A 449 -44.56 -9.83 -15.10
C ARG A 449 -44.17 -10.57 -13.82
N ARG A 450 -44.91 -10.40 -12.72
CA ARG A 450 -44.70 -11.19 -11.49
C ARG A 450 -45.17 -12.64 -11.63
N SER A 451 -46.12 -12.91 -12.53
CA SER A 451 -46.67 -14.25 -12.78
C SER A 451 -46.18 -14.92 -14.06
N LYS A 452 -45.21 -14.34 -14.80
CA LYS A 452 -44.52 -15.06 -15.87
C LYS A 452 -43.74 -16.18 -15.22
N LYS A 453 -44.04 -17.43 -15.59
CA LYS A 453 -43.18 -18.58 -15.27
C LYS A 453 -41.76 -18.18 -15.63
N LEU A 454 -40.88 -18.17 -14.63
CA LEU A 454 -39.46 -17.91 -14.82
C LEU A 454 -39.00 -18.73 -16.02
N THR A 455 -38.35 -18.07 -16.96
CA THR A 455 -37.80 -18.77 -18.12
C THR A 455 -36.86 -19.88 -17.63
N LYS A 456 -36.74 -20.98 -18.37
CA LYS A 456 -35.81 -22.07 -17.99
C LYS A 456 -34.39 -21.53 -17.72
N PHE A 457 -34.00 -20.49 -18.45
CA PHE A 457 -32.76 -19.76 -18.22
C PHE A 457 -32.72 -19.00 -16.88
N GLU A 458 -33.79 -18.29 -16.50
CA GLU A 458 -33.88 -17.62 -15.20
C GLU A 458 -33.84 -18.61 -14.04
N MET A 459 -34.51 -19.77 -14.15
CA MET A 459 -34.45 -20.85 -13.16
C MET A 459 -33.02 -21.37 -12.99
N LEU A 460 -32.34 -21.71 -14.09
CA LEU A 460 -30.93 -22.15 -14.03
C LEU A 460 -30.01 -21.06 -13.48
N ARG A 461 -30.26 -19.78 -13.80
CA ARG A 461 -29.49 -18.66 -13.24
C ARG A 461 -29.67 -18.58 -11.72
N PHE A 462 -30.87 -18.76 -11.21
CA PHE A 462 -31.11 -18.81 -9.76
C PHE A 462 -30.40 -20.00 -9.13
N GLU A 463 -30.49 -21.19 -9.73
CA GLU A 463 -29.79 -22.39 -9.26
C GLU A 463 -28.27 -22.20 -9.21
N VAL A 464 -27.68 -21.55 -10.23
CA VAL A 464 -26.25 -21.23 -10.27
C VAL A 464 -25.87 -20.23 -9.19
N VAL A 465 -26.64 -19.16 -9.02
CA VAL A 465 -26.37 -18.14 -7.99
C VAL A 465 -26.52 -18.72 -6.59
N ASP A 466 -27.55 -19.53 -6.35
CA ASP A 466 -27.78 -20.19 -5.06
C ASP A 466 -26.71 -21.27 -4.81
N TYR A 467 -26.20 -21.93 -5.85
CA TYR A 467 -25.07 -22.83 -5.74
C TYR A 467 -23.77 -22.09 -5.36
N ILE A 468 -23.49 -20.94 -6.01
CA ILE A 468 -22.35 -20.09 -5.64
C ILE A 468 -22.51 -19.59 -4.20
N ASP A 469 -23.70 -19.16 -3.80
CA ASP A 469 -23.97 -18.76 -2.41
C ASP A 469 -23.69 -19.91 -1.44
N SER A 470 -24.08 -21.15 -1.80
CA SER A 470 -23.76 -22.33 -0.99
C SER A 470 -22.26 -22.61 -0.90
N LEU A 471 -21.48 -22.32 -1.95
CA LEU A 471 -20.02 -22.45 -1.95
C LEU A 471 -19.38 -21.37 -1.07
N VAL A 472 -19.80 -20.12 -1.22
CA VAL A 472 -19.36 -18.98 -0.39
C VAL A 472 -19.59 -19.31 1.08
N ARG A 473 -20.79 -19.73 1.48
CA ARG A 473 -21.12 -20.07 2.87
C ARG A 473 -20.29 -21.21 3.45
N ARG A 474 -19.90 -22.19 2.62
CA ARG A 474 -19.14 -23.37 3.09
C ARG A 474 -17.67 -23.06 3.32
N TYR A 475 -17.08 -22.21 2.49
CA TYR A 475 -15.62 -22.06 2.45
C TYR A 475 -15.12 -20.65 2.80
N LEU A 476 -15.92 -19.59 2.63
CA LEU A 476 -15.57 -18.22 3.02
C LEU A 476 -16.00 -17.89 4.46
N VAL A 477 -15.84 -18.85 5.37
CA VAL A 477 -16.00 -18.59 6.80
C VAL A 477 -14.80 -17.77 7.28
N PRO A 478 -14.94 -16.72 8.12
CA PRO A 478 -13.80 -15.96 8.64
C PRO A 478 -12.78 -16.83 9.40
N ALA A 479 -11.53 -16.41 9.37
CA ALA A 479 -10.43 -17.12 10.01
C ALA A 479 -10.59 -17.23 11.54
N ASP A 480 -11.27 -16.27 12.17
CA ASP A 480 -11.51 -16.19 13.61
C ASP A 480 -12.33 -17.36 14.18
N GLU A 481 -13.11 -18.04 13.33
CA GLU A 481 -13.91 -19.20 13.71
C GLU A 481 -13.11 -20.51 13.70
N ARG A 482 -11.95 -20.51 13.03
CA ARG A 482 -11.06 -21.65 12.99
C ARG A 482 -10.17 -21.69 14.23
N THR A 483 -9.90 -22.90 14.67
CA THR A 483 -9.03 -23.17 15.82
C THR A 483 -7.59 -22.87 15.46
N LEU A 484 -6.79 -22.34 16.39
CA LEU A 484 -5.36 -22.07 16.20
C LEU A 484 -5.02 -21.06 15.08
N HIS A 485 -5.99 -20.26 14.62
CA HIS A 485 -5.73 -19.22 13.60
C HIS A 485 -4.72 -18.18 14.09
N GLU A 486 -4.66 -17.91 15.40
CA GLU A 486 -3.74 -16.95 16.04
C GLU A 486 -2.27 -17.27 15.78
N ILE A 487 -1.95 -18.54 15.49
CA ILE A 487 -0.60 -18.97 15.14
C ILE A 487 -0.22 -18.39 13.78
N MET A 488 -1.09 -18.46 12.78
CA MET A 488 -0.79 -18.02 11.41
C MET A 488 -1.10 -16.54 11.16
N TYR A 489 -2.07 -15.97 11.89
CA TYR A 489 -2.57 -14.62 11.68
C TYR A 489 -1.98 -13.59 12.66
N PHE A 490 -1.48 -12.49 12.11
CA PHE A 490 -1.03 -11.35 12.90
C PHE A 490 -2.12 -10.27 13.04
N ASN A 491 -2.58 -10.01 14.27
CA ASN A 491 -3.69 -9.07 14.55
C ASN A 491 -3.29 -7.80 15.36
N ALA A 492 -2.00 -7.57 15.62
CA ALA A 492 -1.56 -6.43 16.44
C ALA A 492 -1.49 -5.10 15.66
N ALA A 493 -2.65 -4.62 15.19
CA ALA A 493 -2.75 -3.39 14.38
C ALA A 493 -2.36 -2.11 15.13
N ALA A 494 -2.57 -2.04 16.45
CA ALA A 494 -2.24 -0.86 17.24
C ALA A 494 -0.72 -0.64 17.34
N VAL A 495 0.04 -1.72 17.57
CA VAL A 495 1.51 -1.70 17.61
C VAL A 495 2.05 -1.27 16.25
N LEU A 496 1.56 -1.89 15.18
CA LEU A 496 1.96 -1.54 13.82
C LEU A 496 1.67 -0.08 13.48
N ARG A 497 0.48 0.42 13.82
CA ARG A 497 0.12 1.83 13.59
C ARG A 497 1.03 2.77 14.36
N GLY A 498 1.42 2.41 15.57
CA GLY A 498 2.37 3.18 16.38
C GLY A 498 3.77 3.26 15.75
N HIS A 499 4.26 2.18 15.14
CA HIS A 499 5.58 2.14 14.51
C HIS A 499 5.62 2.77 13.11
N LEU A 500 4.61 2.49 12.26
CA LEU A 500 4.59 2.99 10.88
C LEU A 500 4.07 4.43 10.80
N ASN A 501 2.94 4.71 11.47
CA ASN A 501 2.30 6.02 11.48
C ASN A 501 2.52 6.68 12.83
N ALA A 502 3.76 7.03 13.12
CA ALA A 502 4.10 7.77 14.33
C ALA A 502 3.36 9.12 14.34
N ALA A 503 2.53 9.33 15.37
CA ALA A 503 1.80 10.58 15.59
C ALA A 503 2.39 11.33 16.80
N PRO A 504 3.61 11.89 16.71
CA PRO A 504 4.29 12.51 17.84
C PRO A 504 3.50 13.68 18.41
N ARG A 505 2.82 14.45 17.55
CA ARG A 505 1.96 15.55 17.98
C ARG A 505 0.81 15.09 18.89
N THR A 506 0.13 14.00 18.53
CA THR A 506 -0.96 13.44 19.34
C THR A 506 -0.42 12.90 20.66
N ALA A 507 0.72 12.20 20.63
CA ALA A 507 1.36 11.69 21.84
C ALA A 507 1.75 12.82 22.81
N LEU A 508 2.37 13.91 22.30
CA LEU A 508 2.70 15.11 23.08
C LEU A 508 1.44 15.79 23.62
N HIS A 509 0.42 15.96 22.79
CA HIS A 509 -0.85 16.57 23.20
C HIS A 509 -1.53 15.77 24.33
N THR A 510 -1.60 14.44 24.20
CA THR A 510 -2.17 13.56 25.23
C THR A 510 -1.32 13.55 26.50
N ALA A 511 0.02 13.58 26.38
CA ALA A 511 0.93 13.65 27.52
C ALA A 511 0.80 14.97 28.30
N LEU A 512 0.72 16.10 27.59
CA LEU A 512 0.63 17.43 28.20
C LEU A 512 -0.78 17.70 28.80
N ASN A 513 -1.84 17.24 28.14
CA ASN A 513 -3.21 17.40 28.66
C ASN A 513 -3.53 16.45 29.82
N SER A 514 -3.10 15.19 29.70
CA SER A 514 -3.46 14.11 30.61
C SER A 514 -2.22 13.28 30.97
N PRO A 515 -1.35 13.78 31.86
CA PRO A 515 -0.13 13.07 32.29
C PRO A 515 -0.44 11.78 33.05
N HIS A 516 -1.68 11.60 33.52
CA HIS A 516 -2.15 10.41 34.21
C HIS A 516 -1.92 9.10 33.43
N TRP A 517 -2.11 9.11 32.10
CA TRP A 517 -1.92 7.91 31.27
C TRP A 517 -0.52 7.33 31.34
N TYR A 518 0.50 8.18 31.59
CA TYR A 518 1.90 7.80 31.67
C TYR A 518 2.37 7.59 33.11
N LEU A 519 2.03 8.52 34.02
CA LEU A 519 2.51 8.49 35.41
C LEU A 519 1.68 7.60 36.35
N LYS A 520 0.45 7.22 35.94
CA LYS A 520 -0.49 6.37 36.70
C LYS A 520 -0.71 6.78 38.18
N ASN A 521 -0.49 8.05 38.51
CA ASN A 521 -0.71 8.58 39.86
C ASN A 521 -2.19 8.96 40.05
N GLN A 522 -2.80 8.52 41.14
CA GLN A 522 -4.20 8.80 41.48
C GLN A 522 -4.45 10.30 41.70
N ALA A 523 -3.44 11.06 42.17
CA ALA A 523 -3.51 12.51 42.36
C ALA A 523 -3.68 13.30 41.04
N LEU A 524 -3.39 12.66 39.90
CA LEU A 524 -3.51 13.23 38.55
C LEU A 524 -4.78 12.75 37.83
N ARG A 525 -5.61 11.93 38.47
CA ARG A 525 -6.84 11.38 37.87
C ARG A 525 -7.83 12.53 37.65
N TYR A 526 -8.24 12.68 36.40
CA TYR A 526 -9.04 13.81 35.92
C TYR A 526 -10.53 13.50 36.05
N ASP A 527 -11.25 14.27 36.87
CA ASP A 527 -12.71 14.33 36.88
C ASP A 527 -13.13 15.75 36.46
N GLY A 528 -13.08 16.03 35.15
CA GLY A 528 -13.72 17.20 34.53
C GLY A 528 -12.87 18.48 34.43
N GLY A 529 -12.26 18.69 33.27
CA GLY A 529 -11.87 20.01 32.70
C GLY A 529 -10.81 20.85 33.43
N GLY A 530 -10.71 20.81 34.75
CA GLY A 530 -9.90 21.70 35.57
C GLY A 530 -8.41 21.37 35.58
N ILE A 531 -7.59 22.41 35.68
CA ILE A 531 -6.14 22.29 35.82
C ILE A 531 -5.86 21.65 37.20
N SER A 532 -5.22 20.47 37.21
CA SER A 532 -4.83 19.82 38.46
C SER A 532 -3.57 20.48 38.99
N ASN A 533 -3.63 21.01 40.21
CA ASN A 533 -2.53 21.71 40.86
C ASN A 533 -1.33 20.79 41.17
N LYS A 534 -1.50 19.46 41.10
CA LYS A 534 -0.42 18.46 41.27
C LYS A 534 0.21 18.00 39.95
N ALA A 535 -0.21 18.57 38.82
CA ALA A 535 0.37 18.27 37.52
C ALA A 535 1.79 18.85 37.39
N PRO A 536 2.65 18.27 36.53
CA PRO A 536 3.94 18.87 36.21
C PRO A 536 3.81 20.28 35.65
N ASP A 537 4.78 21.15 35.95
CA ASP A 537 4.78 22.57 35.57
C ASP A 537 4.50 22.79 34.07
N ILE A 538 5.14 22.00 33.20
CA ILE A 538 4.92 22.06 31.74
C ILE A 538 3.47 21.76 31.33
N CYS A 539 2.78 20.84 32.02
CA CYS A 539 1.38 20.53 31.75
C CYS A 539 0.46 21.69 32.17
N ILE A 540 0.77 22.36 33.28
CA ILE A 540 0.01 23.52 33.77
C ILE A 540 0.16 24.69 32.78
N VAL A 541 1.41 25.03 32.45
CA VAL A 541 1.75 26.08 31.49
C VAL A 541 1.12 25.76 30.13
N TYR A 542 1.13 24.50 29.69
CA TYR A 542 0.42 24.06 28.50
C TYR A 542 -1.11 24.22 28.61
N LYS A 543 -1.77 23.91 29.72
CA LYS A 543 -3.22 24.14 29.80
C LYS A 543 -3.58 25.63 29.71
N LEU A 544 -2.81 26.47 30.39
CA LEU A 544 -2.96 27.92 30.32
C LEU A 544 -2.70 28.45 28.89
N HIS A 545 -1.70 27.92 28.18
CA HIS A 545 -1.42 28.33 26.79
C HIS A 545 -2.57 28.02 25.82
N LEU A 546 -3.39 27.01 26.12
CA LEU A 546 -4.56 26.65 25.31
C LEU A 546 -5.72 27.64 25.49
N GLU A 547 -5.90 28.15 26.71
CA GLU A 547 -6.90 29.17 27.06
C GLU A 547 -6.52 30.54 26.49
N CYS A 548 -5.23 30.83 26.36
CA CYS A 548 -4.75 32.07 25.76
C CYS A 548 -4.96 32.15 24.24
N GLY A 549 -5.08 33.39 23.75
CA GLY A 549 -5.18 33.71 22.33
C GLY A 549 -3.85 33.58 21.56
N ARG A 550 -3.82 34.13 20.34
CA ARG A 550 -2.65 34.04 19.43
C ARG A 550 -1.38 34.71 19.97
N LEU A 551 -1.53 35.80 20.71
CA LEU A 551 -0.44 36.50 21.39
C LEU A 551 -0.67 36.36 22.88
N ILE A 552 0.32 35.81 23.58
CA ILE A 552 0.30 35.56 25.02
C ILE A 552 1.18 36.60 25.67
N ASN A 553 0.63 37.35 26.62
CA ASN A 553 1.41 38.24 27.47
C ASN A 553 2.14 37.39 28.52
N LEU A 554 3.47 37.53 28.62
CA LEU A 554 4.29 36.72 29.54
C LEU A 554 3.95 37.02 31.00
N VAL A 555 3.61 38.26 31.33
CA VAL A 555 3.33 38.67 32.72
C VAL A 555 2.02 38.06 33.20
N ASP A 556 0.93 38.22 32.43
CA ASP A 556 -0.38 37.65 32.77
C ASP A 556 -0.33 36.11 32.83
N TRP A 557 0.48 35.50 31.97
CA TRP A 557 0.65 34.05 31.95
C TRP A 557 1.44 33.54 33.17
N LEU A 558 2.42 34.31 33.63
CA LEU A 558 3.16 34.01 34.85
C LEU A 558 2.26 34.12 36.08
N GLU A 559 1.44 35.16 36.16
CA GLU A 559 0.47 35.36 37.25
C GLU A 559 -0.59 34.23 37.28
N ALA A 560 -1.08 33.82 36.12
CA ALA A 560 -1.97 32.67 36.01
C ALA A 560 -1.28 31.35 36.42
N PHE A 561 0.02 31.20 36.15
CA PHE A 561 0.79 30.04 36.59
C PHE A 561 1.02 30.05 38.10
N SER A 562 1.43 31.18 38.68
CA SER A 562 1.69 31.30 40.12
C SER A 562 0.43 31.03 40.93
N THR A 563 -0.72 31.55 40.52
CA THR A 563 -2.01 31.30 41.21
C THR A 563 -2.39 29.82 41.24
N VAL A 564 -2.15 29.07 40.15
CA VAL A 564 -2.44 27.62 40.11
C VAL A 564 -1.48 26.82 40.98
N VAL A 565 -0.19 27.18 40.98
CA VAL A 565 0.84 26.48 41.77
C VAL A 565 0.70 26.78 43.27
N MET A 566 0.45 28.03 43.65
CA MET A 566 0.22 28.42 45.04
C MET A 566 -1.06 27.80 45.60
N ALA A 567 -2.09 27.59 44.77
CA ALA A 567 -3.28 26.84 45.17
C ALA A 567 -3.01 25.33 45.41
N ALA A 568 -1.81 24.82 45.05
CA ALA A 568 -1.38 23.45 45.35
C ALA A 568 -0.75 23.31 46.75
N GLU A 569 -0.14 24.40 47.24
CA GLU A 569 0.57 24.45 48.51
C GLU A 569 -0.46 24.82 49.59
N GLU A 570 -0.84 23.85 50.44
CA GLU A 570 -1.69 24.13 51.62
C GLU A 570 -1.06 25.27 52.44
N PRO A 571 -1.86 26.13 53.10
CA PRO A 571 -1.36 27.32 53.78
C PRO A 571 -0.62 26.94 55.06
N ASN A 572 0.61 26.48 54.92
CA ASN A 572 1.54 26.38 56.03
C ASN A 572 2.20 27.74 56.21
N ALA A 573 1.82 28.37 57.32
CA ALA A 573 2.34 29.63 57.82
C ALA A 573 3.87 29.64 57.82
N ASP A 574 4.45 30.63 57.12
CA ASP A 574 5.61 31.42 57.56
C ASP A 574 5.83 32.56 56.53
N GLU A 575 5.31 33.75 56.84
CA GLU A 575 5.32 34.97 55.99
C GLU A 575 6.71 35.61 55.78
N ALA A 576 7.80 34.90 56.07
CA ALA A 576 9.18 35.41 55.99
C ALA A 576 9.99 34.87 54.80
N SER A 577 9.44 33.94 54.00
CA SER A 577 10.11 33.35 52.83
C SER A 577 9.37 33.56 51.50
N SER A 578 8.40 34.48 51.42
CA SER A 578 7.60 34.75 50.22
C SER A 578 8.48 35.09 49.00
N ASP A 579 9.49 35.93 49.18
CA ASP A 579 10.32 36.43 48.07
C ASP A 579 11.15 35.30 47.43
N GLN A 580 11.62 34.33 48.23
CA GLN A 580 12.37 33.18 47.72
C GLN A 580 11.46 32.15 47.03
N VAL A 581 10.22 32.00 47.51
CA VAL A 581 9.21 31.12 46.89
C VAL A 581 8.79 31.69 45.53
N ASP A 582 8.65 33.01 45.43
CA ASP A 582 8.34 33.71 44.17
C ASP A 582 9.47 33.58 43.14
N ASP A 583 10.74 33.70 43.55
CA ASP A 583 11.90 33.48 42.68
C ASP A 583 11.95 32.04 42.14
N VAL A 584 11.60 31.04 42.96
CA VAL A 584 11.57 29.63 42.55
C VAL A 584 10.42 29.36 41.58
N ILE A 585 9.23 29.92 41.83
CA ILE A 585 8.08 29.82 40.92
C ILE A 585 8.41 30.49 39.58
N HIS A 586 9.07 31.65 39.61
CA HIS A 586 9.54 32.35 38.42
C HIS A 586 10.53 31.51 37.60
N ALA A 587 11.51 30.87 38.25
CA ALA A 587 12.47 29.99 37.59
C ALA A 587 11.81 28.74 36.99
N ARG A 588 10.81 28.15 37.67
CA ARG A 588 10.02 27.02 37.17
C ARG A 588 9.21 27.41 35.93
N PHE A 589 8.57 28.58 35.97
CA PHE A 589 7.84 29.12 34.83
C PHE A 589 8.76 29.33 33.62
N ILE A 590 9.90 30.01 33.78
CA ILE A 590 10.86 30.22 32.68
C ILE A 590 11.31 28.89 32.07
N ARG A 591 11.56 27.87 32.91
CA ARG A 591 11.92 26.52 32.43
C ARG A 591 10.80 25.91 31.59
N ALA A 592 9.57 25.90 32.10
CA ALA A 592 8.42 25.34 31.38
C ALA A 592 8.14 26.08 30.06
N VAL A 593 8.29 27.41 30.04
CA VAL A 593 8.18 28.22 28.82
C VAL A 593 9.29 27.86 27.83
N SER A 594 10.54 27.74 28.29
CA SER A 594 11.67 27.34 27.44
C SER A 594 11.48 25.93 26.84
N GLU A 595 10.92 25.00 27.61
CA GLU A 595 10.57 23.66 27.12
C GLU A 595 9.46 23.71 26.06
N LEU A 596 8.44 24.54 26.23
CA LEU A 596 7.40 24.74 25.22
C LEU A 596 7.91 25.42 23.94
N GLU A 597 8.89 26.31 24.06
CA GLU A 597 9.58 26.89 22.91
C GLU A 597 10.39 25.83 22.17
N LEU A 598 11.15 24.99 22.89
CA LEU A 598 11.90 23.88 22.31
C LEU A 598 10.99 22.88 21.57
N LEU A 599 9.81 22.60 22.12
CA LEU A 599 8.79 21.75 21.49
C LEU A 599 8.07 22.43 20.31
N GLY A 600 8.29 23.73 20.09
CA GLY A 600 7.74 24.49 18.97
C GLY A 600 6.27 24.90 19.14
N PHE A 601 5.73 24.87 20.36
CA PHE A 601 4.37 25.37 20.63
C PHE A 601 4.31 26.90 20.59
N ILE A 602 5.40 27.55 20.97
CA ILE A 602 5.51 28.99 21.09
C ILE A 602 6.75 29.54 20.37
N LYS A 603 6.73 30.82 20.00
CA LYS A 603 7.87 31.54 19.40
C LYS A 603 7.96 32.97 19.94
N PRO A 604 9.18 33.49 20.20
CA PRO A 604 9.36 34.88 20.57
C PRO A 604 8.86 35.81 19.47
N SER A 605 7.96 36.74 19.83
CA SER A 605 7.40 37.73 18.90
C SER A 605 8.14 39.05 19.02
N LYS A 606 8.54 39.64 17.89
CA LYS A 606 9.06 41.02 17.84
C LYS A 606 7.96 42.07 17.68
N GLN A 607 6.69 41.66 17.60
CA GLN A 607 5.57 42.58 17.31
C GLN A 607 5.16 43.40 18.54
N LYS A 608 5.29 42.83 19.74
CA LYS A 608 5.01 43.49 21.02
C LYS A 608 6.07 43.06 22.02
N THR A 609 6.50 43.97 22.89
CA THR A 609 7.40 43.68 24.00
C THR A 609 6.73 42.70 24.96
N ASP A 610 7.50 41.75 25.50
CA ASP A 610 7.03 40.77 26.50
C ASP A 610 5.87 39.86 26.05
N HIS A 611 5.70 39.69 24.75
CA HIS A 611 4.71 38.80 24.17
C HIS A 611 5.34 37.63 23.43
N VAL A 612 4.69 36.48 23.55
CA VAL A 612 5.02 35.26 22.84
C VAL A 612 3.89 34.91 21.87
N ALA A 613 4.25 34.45 20.68
CA ALA A 613 3.29 34.01 19.67
C ALA A 613 3.06 32.51 19.75
N ARG A 614 1.80 32.10 19.77
CA ARG A 614 1.41 30.68 19.66
C ARG A 614 1.54 30.21 18.22
N LEU A 615 2.23 29.09 17.99
CA LEU A 615 2.41 28.49 16.65
C LEU A 615 1.40 27.39 16.35
N THR A 616 0.86 26.75 17.39
CA THR A 616 -0.09 25.64 17.27
C THR A 616 -1.54 26.09 17.42
N TRP A 617 -2.44 25.31 16.84
CA TRP A 617 -3.88 25.44 17.00
C TRP A 617 -4.42 24.20 17.72
N GLY A 618 -5.34 24.41 18.67
CA GLY A 618 -6.16 23.36 19.25
C GLY A 618 -6.08 23.27 20.76
N GLY A 619 -7.06 23.87 21.45
CA GLY A 619 -7.87 23.03 22.33
C GLY A 619 -8.73 22.18 21.40
N CYS A 620 -8.50 20.87 21.41
CA CYS A 620 -9.35 19.90 20.72
C CYS A 620 -10.34 19.31 21.72
#